data_AF-A0A938S3A6-F1
#
_entry.id   AF-A0A938S3A6-F1
#
_cell.length_a   1.000
_cell.length_b   1.000
_cell.length_c   1.000
_cell.angle_alpha   90.00
_cell.angle_beta   90.00
_cell.angle_gamma   90.00
#
_symmetry.space_group_name_H-M   'P 1'
#
loop_
_entity.id
_entity.type
_entity.pdbx_description
1 polymer ?
#
loop_
_entity_poly.entity_id
_entity_poly.type
_entity_poly.pdbx_seq_one_letter_code
_entity_poly.pdbx_strand_id
1 'polypeptide(L)'
;LAAQNLPALYVHGHLLIENVNDLRIDGLVVANQDIRISAAASDVVVEGALFVGGALLETTVDTSGRTGLLRGNPTWTTGVLGGALQLDGVDDYVDCGTNPDYDLSARITVAAWVNTNDAGDGRHHPYVTKGDRTYALRHRHLPGDPSNFLEFFIYDGTWRSALFPVDASFNGEWHHVAGTYDGANVKLYIDGILRATTPHTGTIAVRPEQPLYLGANSEWPDRFYQGAIDDVRIYNSALDGTSINNVKAGQAVTAGLVTRWTLDESGSGLTIIANPRKAAIVAGMPWSQTYWSPAAGSFFRSIGRP
;
A
#
# COMPACT_ATOMS: atom_id res chain seq x y z
N LEU A 1 8.80 38.52 -7.92
CA LEU A 1 7.77 39.09 -8.82
C LEU A 1 7.98 38.76 -10.32
N ALA A 2 8.77 37.74 -10.70
CA ALA A 2 9.04 37.43 -12.12
C ALA A 2 8.54 36.03 -12.60
N ALA A 3 7.67 35.36 -11.82
CA ALA A 3 7.04 34.09 -12.24
C ALA A 3 5.60 34.27 -12.78
N GLN A 4 5.06 35.51 -12.78
CA GLN A 4 3.65 35.79 -13.11
C GLN A 4 3.31 35.81 -14.61
N ASN A 5 4.29 35.59 -15.51
CA ASN A 5 4.10 35.74 -16.96
C ASN A 5 4.09 34.43 -17.75
N LEU A 6 3.76 33.31 -17.11
CA LEU A 6 3.36 32.09 -17.81
C LEU A 6 1.87 31.86 -17.53
N PRO A 7 1.05 31.43 -18.51
CA PRO A 7 -0.16 30.71 -18.15
C PRO A 7 0.31 29.53 -17.30
N ALA A 8 -0.07 29.52 -16.03
CA ALA A 8 0.28 28.48 -15.10
C ALA A 8 -0.83 28.36 -14.06
N LEU A 9 -1.27 27.13 -13.79
CA LEU A 9 -2.06 26.85 -12.61
C LEU A 9 -1.15 26.99 -11.38
N TYR A 10 -1.50 27.89 -10.46
CA TYR A 10 -0.75 28.09 -9.21
C TYR A 10 -1.53 27.53 -8.04
N VAL A 11 -0.94 26.58 -7.32
CA VAL A 11 -1.54 25.91 -6.17
C VAL A 11 -0.69 26.20 -4.92
N HIS A 12 -1.31 26.80 -3.92
CA HIS A 12 -0.70 27.04 -2.59
C HIS A 12 -0.87 25.86 -1.62
N GLY A 13 -1.74 24.90 -1.95
CA GLY A 13 -2.03 23.70 -1.17
C GLY A 13 -1.60 22.41 -1.89
N HIS A 14 -2.09 21.26 -1.43
CA HIS A 14 -1.97 20.02 -2.19
C HIS A 14 -2.78 20.11 -3.50
N LEU A 15 -2.24 19.55 -4.58
CA LEU A 15 -3.02 19.27 -5.78
C LEU A 15 -3.34 17.77 -5.80
N LEU A 16 -4.62 17.44 -5.77
CA LEU A 16 -5.13 16.09 -5.86
C LEU A 16 -5.81 15.91 -7.22
N ILE A 17 -5.32 14.94 -7.99
CA ILE A 17 -5.87 14.59 -9.30
C ILE A 17 -6.48 13.20 -9.19
N GLU A 18 -7.82 13.15 -9.21
CA GLU A 18 -8.61 11.93 -8.97
C GLU A 18 -9.57 11.67 -10.12
N ASN A 19 -9.57 10.44 -10.62
CA ASN A 19 -10.57 9.94 -11.58
C ASN A 19 -10.74 10.84 -12.82
N VAL A 20 -9.65 11.44 -13.30
CA VAL A 20 -9.64 12.23 -14.53
C VAL A 20 -9.11 11.39 -15.68
N ASN A 21 -9.67 11.63 -16.87
CA ASN A 21 -9.18 11.11 -18.14
C ASN A 21 -8.86 12.32 -19.03
N ASP A 22 -7.64 12.40 -19.57
CA ASP A 22 -7.16 13.48 -20.45
C ASP A 22 -7.22 14.88 -19.80
N LEU A 23 -6.42 15.08 -18.75
CA LEU A 23 -6.23 16.40 -18.12
C LEU A 23 -4.98 17.08 -18.68
N ARG A 24 -5.13 18.24 -19.31
CA ARG A 24 -4.01 19.05 -19.80
C ARG A 24 -3.83 20.33 -19.01
N ILE A 25 -2.60 20.60 -18.55
CA ILE A 25 -2.25 21.79 -17.79
C ILE A 25 -1.08 22.50 -18.49
N ASP A 26 -1.33 23.71 -18.98
CA ASP A 26 -0.30 24.61 -19.48
C ASP A 26 0.40 25.29 -18.29
N GLY A 27 1.54 24.75 -17.87
CA GLY A 27 2.33 25.22 -16.72
C GLY A 27 1.67 24.92 -15.35
N LEU A 28 2.43 24.32 -14.44
CA LEU A 28 1.96 24.02 -13.09
C LEU A 28 2.99 24.42 -12.04
N VAL A 29 2.54 25.16 -11.02
CA VAL A 29 3.32 25.47 -9.82
C VAL A 29 2.54 25.01 -8.60
N VAL A 30 3.10 24.05 -7.86
CA VAL A 30 2.61 23.61 -6.55
C VAL A 30 3.68 23.96 -5.52
N ALA A 31 3.44 25.05 -4.78
CA ALA A 31 4.41 25.59 -3.86
C ALA A 31 4.36 24.88 -2.50
N ASN A 32 5.49 24.30 -2.07
CA ASN A 32 5.71 23.74 -0.73
C ASN A 32 4.77 22.59 -0.31
N GLN A 33 4.06 21.95 -1.25
CA GLN A 33 3.08 20.90 -0.99
C GLN A 33 3.20 19.79 -2.04
N ASP A 34 2.60 18.64 -1.75
CA ASP A 34 2.64 17.47 -2.64
C ASP A 34 1.63 17.57 -3.78
N ILE A 35 1.95 16.90 -4.88
CA ILE A 35 0.99 16.50 -5.91
C ILE A 35 0.67 15.02 -5.67
N ARG A 36 -0.62 14.71 -5.56
CA ARG A 36 -1.13 13.34 -5.41
C ARG A 36 -1.96 12.98 -6.62
N ILE A 37 -1.62 11.86 -7.24
CA ILE A 37 -2.31 11.35 -8.42
C ILE A 37 -2.87 9.98 -8.06
N SER A 38 -4.19 9.85 -8.17
CA SER A 38 -4.85 8.56 -7.98
C SER A 38 -4.41 7.60 -9.08
N ALA A 39 -4.24 6.32 -8.72
CA ALA A 39 -3.94 5.23 -9.64
C ALA A 39 -5.04 5.01 -10.70
N ALA A 40 -6.22 5.61 -10.54
CA ALA A 40 -7.29 5.62 -11.53
C ALA A 40 -7.19 6.79 -12.53
N ALA A 41 -6.32 7.78 -12.32
CA ALA A 41 -6.17 8.92 -13.22
C ALA A 41 -5.24 8.57 -14.40
N SER A 42 -5.70 8.79 -15.64
CA SER A 42 -4.92 8.52 -16.84
C SER A 42 -4.68 9.80 -17.65
N ASP A 43 -3.61 9.78 -18.46
CA ASP A 43 -3.32 10.79 -19.48
C ASP A 43 -3.29 12.23 -18.92
N VAL A 44 -2.72 12.39 -17.72
CA VAL A 44 -2.48 13.73 -17.16
C VAL A 44 -1.22 14.29 -17.83
N VAL A 45 -1.38 15.37 -18.58
CA VAL A 45 -0.29 16.02 -19.32
C VAL A 45 -0.05 17.41 -18.75
N VAL A 46 1.17 17.67 -18.29
CA VAL A 46 1.64 19.03 -17.98
C VAL A 46 2.50 19.52 -19.14
N GLU A 47 2.01 20.50 -19.89
CA GLU A 47 2.73 21.14 -20.98
C GLU A 47 3.54 22.34 -20.42
N GLY A 48 4.84 22.40 -20.73
CA GLY A 48 5.73 23.47 -20.26
C GLY A 48 6.44 23.13 -18.95
N ALA A 49 6.30 24.00 -17.93
CA ALA A 49 7.08 23.91 -16.70
C ALA A 49 6.25 23.38 -15.52
N LEU A 50 6.75 22.36 -14.84
CA LEU A 50 6.23 21.83 -13.57
C LEU A 50 7.18 22.21 -12.43
N PHE A 51 6.68 22.95 -11.44
CA PHE A 51 7.40 23.28 -10.22
C PHE A 51 6.67 22.67 -9.02
N VAL A 52 7.29 21.72 -8.34
CA VAL A 52 6.73 21.10 -7.13
C VAL A 52 7.70 21.31 -5.97
N GLY A 53 7.22 21.95 -4.90
CA GLY A 53 8.00 22.10 -3.67
C GLY A 53 7.96 20.87 -2.76
N GLY A 54 6.94 20.01 -2.90
CA GLY A 54 6.79 18.72 -2.22
C GLY A 54 7.12 17.51 -3.09
N ALA A 55 6.59 16.34 -2.72
CA ALA A 55 6.73 15.11 -3.48
C ALA A 55 5.63 14.97 -4.54
N LEU A 56 5.95 14.23 -5.61
CA LEU A 56 4.96 13.67 -6.51
C LEU A 56 4.68 12.25 -6.01
N LEU A 57 3.42 11.91 -5.78
CA LEU A 57 3.01 10.66 -5.14
C LEU A 57 1.84 10.00 -5.88
N GLU A 58 1.89 8.69 -6.04
CA GLU A 58 0.78 7.87 -6.51
C GLU A 58 -0.04 7.35 -5.31
N THR A 59 -1.34 7.19 -5.49
CA THR A 59 -2.24 6.73 -4.42
C THR A 59 -3.22 5.68 -4.92
N THR A 60 -3.59 4.72 -4.07
CA THR A 60 -4.73 3.80 -4.28
C THR A 60 -5.90 4.19 -3.36
N VAL A 61 -7.08 3.61 -3.58
CA VAL A 61 -8.27 3.89 -2.78
C VAL A 61 -8.96 2.59 -2.34
N ASP A 62 -9.42 2.55 -1.10
CA ASP A 62 -10.26 1.45 -0.63
C ASP A 62 -11.72 1.61 -1.08
N THR A 63 -12.54 0.55 -0.98
CA THR A 63 -13.95 0.60 -1.39
C THR A 63 -14.82 1.55 -0.56
N SER A 64 -14.30 2.12 0.54
CA SER A 64 -14.98 3.15 1.35
C SER A 64 -14.53 4.57 1.02
N GLY A 65 -13.59 4.74 0.08
CA GLY A 65 -13.05 6.02 -0.34
C GLY A 65 -11.83 6.50 0.46
N ARG A 66 -11.22 5.66 1.29
CA ARG A 66 -9.99 6.04 2.01
C ARG A 66 -8.79 5.92 1.07
N THR A 67 -7.92 6.93 1.08
CA THR A 67 -6.72 6.97 0.24
C THR A 67 -5.54 6.29 0.92
N GLY A 68 -4.84 5.43 0.18
CA GLY A 68 -3.56 4.85 0.56
C GLY A 68 -2.43 5.44 -0.29
N LEU A 69 -1.31 5.81 0.32
CA LEU A 69 -0.16 6.37 -0.39
C LEU A 69 0.78 5.25 -0.83
N LEU A 70 1.12 5.19 -2.11
CA LEU A 70 2.15 4.26 -2.60
C LEU A 70 3.54 4.81 -2.24
N ARG A 71 4.43 3.92 -1.81
CA ARG A 71 5.82 4.17 -1.40
C ARG A 71 6.74 3.20 -2.12
N GLY A 72 7.96 3.59 -2.47
CA GLY A 72 8.92 2.76 -3.22
C GLY A 72 8.71 2.74 -4.75
N ASN A 73 7.51 3.09 -5.21
CA ASN A 73 7.04 2.95 -6.60
C ASN A 73 6.77 1.48 -7.00
N PRO A 74 5.90 0.77 -6.24
CA PRO A 74 5.52 -0.61 -6.52
C PRO A 74 4.92 -0.72 -7.91
N THR A 75 4.90 -1.85 -8.59
CA THR A 75 4.31 -1.96 -9.94
C THR A 75 2.92 -2.59 -9.94
N TRP A 76 2.04 -2.26 -10.89
CA TRP A 76 0.74 -2.93 -11.03
C TRP A 76 0.95 -4.21 -11.84
N THR A 77 0.25 -5.27 -11.47
CA THR A 77 0.32 -6.57 -12.15
C THR A 77 -1.06 -7.22 -12.20
N THR A 78 -1.18 -8.36 -12.86
CA THR A 78 -2.43 -9.14 -12.87
C THR A 78 -2.59 -9.85 -11.53
N GLY A 79 -3.74 -9.63 -10.89
CA GLY A 79 -4.14 -10.29 -9.65
C GLY A 79 -4.99 -11.53 -9.87
N VAL A 80 -5.52 -12.06 -8.77
CA VAL A 80 -6.54 -13.12 -8.78
C VAL A 80 -7.91 -12.53 -9.05
N LEU A 81 -8.19 -11.35 -8.51
CA LEU A 81 -9.48 -10.68 -8.59
C LEU A 81 -9.43 -9.37 -9.38
N GLY A 82 -8.64 -9.33 -10.45
CA GLY A 82 -8.48 -8.16 -11.31
C GLY A 82 -7.01 -7.77 -11.39
N GLY A 83 -6.67 -6.64 -10.80
CA GLY A 83 -5.29 -6.19 -10.66
C GLY A 83 -4.66 -6.64 -9.35
N ALA A 84 -3.38 -6.34 -9.20
CA ALA A 84 -2.64 -6.52 -7.95
C ALA A 84 -1.50 -5.52 -7.90
N LEU A 85 -0.96 -5.33 -6.70
CA LEU A 85 0.25 -4.55 -6.51
C LEU A 85 1.45 -5.48 -6.29
N GLN A 86 2.44 -5.38 -7.16
CA GLN A 86 3.74 -6.04 -7.03
C GLN A 86 4.69 -5.15 -6.23
N LEU A 87 5.26 -5.73 -5.18
CA LEU A 87 6.21 -5.11 -4.26
C LEU A 87 7.57 -5.80 -4.40
N ASP A 88 8.64 -5.01 -4.37
CA ASP A 88 10.01 -5.48 -4.63
C ASP A 88 10.79 -5.99 -3.40
N GLY A 89 10.26 -5.78 -2.20
CA GLY A 89 10.91 -6.15 -0.94
C GLY A 89 12.02 -5.20 -0.47
N VAL A 90 12.13 -4.01 -1.07
CA VAL A 90 13.15 -3.01 -0.73
C VAL A 90 12.55 -1.80 -0.05
N ASP A 91 11.60 -1.13 -0.70
CA ASP A 91 10.92 0.05 -0.15
C ASP A 91 9.46 0.21 -0.62
N ASP A 92 8.94 -0.81 -1.32
CA ASP A 92 7.59 -0.85 -1.86
C ASP A 92 6.52 -1.22 -0.82
N TYR A 93 5.53 -0.34 -0.63
CA TYR A 93 4.35 -0.61 0.20
C TYR A 93 3.21 0.40 0.00
N VAL A 94 2.05 0.11 0.59
CA VAL A 94 0.93 1.06 0.73
C VAL A 94 0.85 1.55 2.16
N ASP A 95 0.91 2.87 2.35
CA ASP A 95 0.62 3.56 3.60
C ASP A 95 -0.85 3.95 3.66
N CYS A 96 -1.66 3.19 4.40
CA CYS A 96 -3.09 3.44 4.60
C CYS A 96 -3.37 4.46 5.72
N GLY A 97 -2.33 4.98 6.37
CA GLY A 97 -2.43 5.96 7.46
C GLY A 97 -2.97 5.39 8.78
N THR A 98 -3.38 6.29 9.66
CA THR A 98 -3.76 6.03 11.06
C THR A 98 -5.26 6.17 11.30
N ASN A 99 -6.10 5.70 10.37
CA ASN A 99 -7.55 5.83 10.55
C ASN A 99 -8.00 5.06 11.81
N PRO A 100 -8.80 5.68 12.72
CA PRO A 100 -9.29 5.02 13.93
C PRO A 100 -10.08 3.73 13.69
N ASP A 101 -10.64 3.53 12.49
CA ASP A 101 -11.34 2.29 12.15
C ASP A 101 -10.41 1.06 12.16
N TYR A 102 -9.09 1.27 12.06
CA TYR A 102 -8.07 0.22 12.14
C TYR A 102 -7.70 -0.15 13.59
N ASP A 103 -8.20 0.58 14.58
CA ASP A 103 -7.92 0.39 16.02
C ASP A 103 -8.87 -0.66 16.64
N LEU A 104 -8.80 -1.88 16.10
CA LEU A 104 -9.66 -3.00 16.47
C LEU A 104 -9.16 -3.70 17.73
N SER A 105 -10.00 -3.76 18.78
CA SER A 105 -9.61 -4.30 20.10
C SER A 105 -10.27 -5.63 20.49
N ALA A 106 -11.43 -5.96 19.91
CA ALA A 106 -12.24 -7.09 20.37
C ALA A 106 -12.17 -8.32 19.45
N ARG A 107 -12.38 -8.10 18.15
CA ARG A 107 -12.44 -9.14 17.12
C ARG A 107 -11.89 -8.59 15.82
N ILE A 108 -11.32 -9.45 15.00
CA ILE A 108 -10.75 -9.05 13.72
C ILE A 108 -10.74 -10.21 12.74
N THR A 109 -10.86 -9.88 11.46
CA THR A 109 -10.39 -10.72 10.36
C THR A 109 -9.49 -9.87 9.47
N VAL A 110 -8.34 -10.41 9.09
CA VAL A 110 -7.45 -9.85 8.06
C VAL A 110 -7.32 -10.88 6.97
N ALA A 111 -7.60 -10.54 5.72
CA ALA A 111 -7.51 -11.43 4.58
C ALA A 111 -6.83 -10.72 3.40
N ALA A 112 -6.06 -11.47 2.63
CA ALA A 112 -5.45 -11.00 1.39
C ALA A 112 -5.18 -12.18 0.46
N TRP A 113 -5.19 -11.90 -0.85
CA TRP A 113 -4.49 -12.72 -1.82
C TRP A 113 -3.02 -12.30 -1.83
N VAL A 114 -2.12 -13.28 -1.77
CA VAL A 114 -0.68 -13.05 -1.79
C VAL A 114 -0.01 -14.00 -2.77
N ASN A 115 0.92 -13.50 -3.55
CA ASN A 115 1.89 -14.30 -4.31
C ASN A 115 3.27 -13.95 -3.80
N THR A 116 3.74 -14.74 -2.84
CA THR A 116 4.99 -14.46 -2.14
C THR A 116 6.18 -14.95 -2.94
N ASN A 117 7.23 -14.15 -2.99
CA ASN A 117 8.52 -14.58 -3.47
C ASN A 117 9.54 -14.36 -2.34
N ASP A 118 9.58 -15.30 -1.39
CA ASP A 118 10.51 -15.22 -0.27
C ASP A 118 11.94 -15.06 -0.79
N ALA A 119 12.54 -13.91 -0.46
CA ALA A 119 13.89 -13.52 -0.85
C ALA A 119 14.96 -14.45 -0.24
N GLY A 120 14.59 -15.26 0.76
CA GLY A 120 15.53 -16.02 1.58
C GLY A 120 16.48 -15.10 2.37
N ASP A 121 16.03 -13.87 2.65
CA ASP A 121 16.85 -12.80 3.24
C ASP A 121 16.92 -12.86 4.77
N GLY A 122 16.27 -13.83 5.39
CA GLY A 122 16.26 -13.97 6.83
C GLY A 122 15.20 -13.12 7.55
N ARG A 123 14.34 -12.38 6.83
CA ARG A 123 13.46 -11.35 7.42
C ARG A 123 11.99 -11.72 7.36
N HIS A 124 11.20 -11.16 8.27
CA HIS A 124 9.74 -11.25 8.17
C HIS A 124 9.25 -10.43 6.97
N HIS A 125 8.33 -11.00 6.19
CA HIS A 125 7.68 -10.34 5.05
C HIS A 125 6.23 -10.01 5.43
N PRO A 126 5.94 -8.76 5.82
CA PRO A 126 4.61 -8.36 6.28
C PRO A 126 3.64 -8.18 5.12
N TYR A 127 2.51 -8.88 5.11
CA TYR A 127 1.47 -8.68 4.09
C TYR A 127 0.57 -7.50 4.48
N VAL A 128 0.03 -7.54 5.71
CA VAL A 128 -0.86 -6.51 6.26
C VAL A 128 -0.54 -6.33 7.74
N THR A 129 -0.23 -5.12 8.19
CA THR A 129 0.18 -4.89 9.59
C THR A 129 -0.22 -3.52 10.13
N LYS A 130 -0.61 -3.51 11.41
CA LYS A 130 -0.80 -2.32 12.25
C LYS A 130 0.33 -2.21 13.30
N GLY A 131 1.51 -2.72 12.95
CA GLY A 131 2.68 -2.85 13.80
C GLY A 131 2.76 -4.18 14.56
N ASP A 132 3.96 -4.52 15.03
CA ASP A 132 4.23 -5.73 15.82
C ASP A 132 3.53 -5.74 17.18
N ARG A 133 3.06 -4.59 17.68
CA ARG A 133 2.36 -4.46 18.97
C ARG A 133 0.85 -4.27 18.84
N THR A 134 0.26 -4.64 17.70
CA THR A 134 -1.20 -4.60 17.48
C THR A 134 -1.69 -5.91 16.85
N TYR A 135 -1.55 -6.07 15.53
CA TYR A 135 -1.87 -7.27 14.77
C TYR A 135 -1.11 -7.26 13.43
N ALA A 136 -0.83 -8.45 12.90
CA ALA A 136 -0.35 -8.58 11.53
C ALA A 136 -0.67 -9.94 10.91
N LEU A 137 -0.77 -9.94 9.59
CA LEU A 137 -0.70 -11.11 8.73
C LEU A 137 0.61 -11.05 7.95
N ARG A 138 1.44 -12.10 8.03
CA ARG A 138 2.79 -12.09 7.44
C ARG A 138 3.32 -13.47 7.08
N HIS A 139 4.30 -13.48 6.19
CA HIS A 139 5.31 -14.55 6.18
C HIS A 139 6.30 -14.29 7.33
N ARG A 140 6.40 -15.24 8.24
CA ARG A 140 7.35 -15.21 9.36
C ARG A 140 8.57 -16.05 9.02
N HIS A 141 9.69 -15.38 8.80
CA HIS A 141 11.01 -15.98 8.75
C HIS A 141 11.87 -15.53 9.95
N LEU A 142 12.76 -16.37 10.47
CA LEU A 142 13.73 -15.99 11.49
C LEU A 142 15.16 -16.09 10.93
N PRO A 143 16.07 -15.14 11.23
CA PRO A 143 17.45 -15.22 10.73
C PRO A 143 18.11 -16.55 11.12
N GLY A 144 18.57 -17.31 10.11
CA GLY A 144 19.24 -18.60 10.31
C GLY A 144 18.32 -19.78 10.63
N ASP A 145 17.01 -19.59 10.55
CA ASP A 145 16.02 -20.66 10.69
C ASP A 145 15.49 -21.05 9.30
N PRO A 146 15.71 -22.29 8.82
CA PRO A 146 15.19 -22.72 7.53
C PRO A 146 13.66 -22.89 7.53
N SER A 147 12.99 -22.75 8.68
CA SER A 147 11.55 -22.90 8.77
C SER A 147 10.80 -21.65 8.34
N ASN A 148 9.94 -21.84 7.35
CA ASN A 148 9.06 -20.83 6.79
C ASN A 148 7.66 -21.02 7.34
N PHE A 149 7.10 -19.96 7.94
CA PHE A 149 5.76 -20.01 8.51
C PHE A 149 4.91 -18.89 7.95
N LEU A 150 3.65 -19.19 7.69
CA LEU A 150 2.63 -18.14 7.71
C LEU A 150 2.20 -17.89 9.15
N GLU A 151 1.98 -16.62 9.45
CA GLU A 151 1.58 -16.15 10.76
C GLU A 151 0.45 -15.14 10.65
N PHE A 152 -0.59 -15.39 11.43
CA PHE A 152 -1.47 -14.33 11.90
C PHE A 152 -1.29 -14.18 13.41
N PHE A 153 -1.09 -12.96 13.89
CA PHE A 153 -1.05 -12.69 15.32
C PHE A 153 -1.89 -11.49 15.72
N ILE A 154 -2.32 -11.53 16.98
CA ILE A 154 -2.71 -10.35 17.74
C ILE A 154 -1.70 -10.13 18.88
N TYR A 155 -1.66 -8.91 19.42
CA TYR A 155 -0.83 -8.56 20.56
C TYR A 155 -1.71 -8.12 21.74
N ASP A 156 -1.52 -8.72 22.92
CA ASP A 156 -2.25 -8.41 24.17
C ASP A 156 -1.31 -7.91 25.30
N GLY A 157 -0.06 -7.58 24.95
CA GLY A 157 1.07 -7.51 25.89
C GLY A 157 2.12 -8.60 25.60
N THR A 158 1.73 -9.65 24.89
CA THR A 158 2.62 -10.59 24.19
C THR A 158 2.01 -10.99 22.84
N TRP A 159 2.82 -11.54 21.94
CA TRP A 159 2.32 -12.08 20.68
C TRP A 159 1.50 -13.35 20.91
N ARG A 160 0.29 -13.39 20.33
CA ARG A 160 -0.59 -14.55 20.28
C ARG A 160 -0.75 -14.95 18.82
N SER A 161 -0.02 -15.98 18.43
CA SER A 161 0.13 -16.33 17.02
C SER A 161 -0.59 -17.63 16.68
N ALA A 162 -1.26 -17.65 15.54
CA ALA A 162 -1.59 -18.88 14.81
C ALA A 162 -0.53 -19.04 13.70
N LEU A 163 0.22 -20.14 13.75
CA LEU A 163 1.37 -20.42 12.90
C LEU A 163 1.13 -21.69 12.10
N PHE A 164 1.48 -21.66 10.81
CA PHE A 164 1.46 -22.87 9.98
C PHE A 164 2.72 -22.94 9.11
N PRO A 165 3.46 -24.06 9.13
CA PRO A 165 4.65 -24.21 8.30
C PRO A 165 4.26 -24.29 6.83
N VAL A 166 5.00 -23.58 5.99
CA VAL A 166 4.90 -23.65 4.53
C VAL A 166 6.25 -24.05 3.95
N ASP A 167 6.22 -24.71 2.79
CA ASP A 167 7.43 -25.08 2.07
C ASP A 167 7.62 -24.16 0.85
N ALA A 168 8.68 -24.42 0.07
CA ALA A 168 9.03 -23.61 -1.09
C ALA A 168 7.94 -23.57 -2.17
N SER A 169 6.99 -24.51 -2.20
CA SER A 169 5.88 -24.52 -3.15
C SER A 169 4.85 -23.42 -2.88
N PHE A 170 4.92 -22.74 -1.73
CA PHE A 170 4.11 -21.55 -1.45
C PHE A 170 4.57 -20.34 -2.25
N ASN A 171 5.84 -20.30 -2.66
CA ASN A 171 6.40 -19.17 -3.38
C ASN A 171 6.03 -19.21 -4.86
N GLY A 172 5.74 -18.05 -5.44
CA GLY A 172 5.40 -17.89 -6.86
C GLY A 172 3.95 -18.22 -7.22
N GLU A 173 3.17 -18.71 -6.26
CA GLU A 173 1.76 -19.08 -6.43
C GLU A 173 0.84 -18.14 -5.66
N TRP A 174 -0.37 -17.91 -6.19
CA TRP A 174 -1.38 -17.13 -5.49
C TRP A 174 -2.08 -17.97 -4.42
N HIS A 175 -2.03 -17.49 -3.19
CA HIS A 175 -2.72 -18.08 -2.05
C HIS A 175 -3.61 -17.05 -1.36
N HIS A 176 -4.80 -17.48 -0.97
CA HIS A 176 -5.65 -16.65 -0.12
C HIS A 176 -5.34 -16.96 1.34
N VAL A 177 -4.78 -15.98 2.05
CA VAL A 177 -4.40 -16.14 3.45
C VAL A 177 -5.32 -15.26 4.30
N ALA A 178 -5.88 -15.83 5.37
CA ALA A 178 -6.71 -15.08 6.29
C ALA A 178 -6.43 -15.44 7.75
N GLY A 179 -6.36 -14.42 8.60
CA GLY A 179 -6.29 -14.53 10.04
C GLY A 179 -7.58 -14.08 10.70
N THR A 180 -8.08 -14.80 11.69
CA THR A 180 -9.26 -14.37 12.47
C THR A 180 -9.02 -14.44 13.98
N TYR A 181 -9.62 -13.53 14.72
CA TYR A 181 -9.67 -13.56 16.18
C TYR A 181 -11.09 -13.28 16.68
N ASP A 182 -11.69 -14.26 17.36
CA ASP A 182 -13.09 -14.22 17.83
C ASP A 182 -13.27 -13.76 19.28
N GLY A 183 -12.17 -13.43 19.98
CA GLY A 183 -12.14 -13.15 21.40
C GLY A 183 -11.80 -14.37 22.27
N ALA A 184 -11.69 -15.56 21.66
CA ALA A 184 -11.34 -16.82 22.32
C ALA A 184 -10.31 -17.65 21.55
N ASN A 185 -10.13 -17.43 20.25
CA ASN A 185 -9.22 -18.17 19.40
C ASN A 185 -8.60 -17.26 18.35
N VAL A 186 -7.28 -17.35 18.18
CA VAL A 186 -6.55 -16.84 17.01
C VAL A 186 -6.48 -17.97 15.98
N LYS A 187 -6.91 -17.73 14.76
CA LYS A 187 -7.00 -18.73 13.69
C LYS A 187 -6.28 -18.25 12.44
N LEU A 188 -5.71 -19.20 11.69
CA LEU A 188 -5.09 -18.96 10.39
C LEU A 188 -5.70 -19.91 9.35
N TYR A 189 -6.09 -19.34 8.21
CA TYR A 189 -6.65 -20.03 7.06
C TYR A 189 -5.73 -19.82 5.86
N ILE A 190 -5.54 -20.88 5.07
CA ILE A 190 -4.85 -20.85 3.77
C ILE A 190 -5.80 -21.49 2.76
N ASP A 191 -6.09 -20.78 1.68
CA ASP A 191 -7.00 -21.19 0.61
C ASP A 191 -8.39 -21.59 1.11
N GLY A 192 -8.84 -20.92 2.18
CA GLY A 192 -10.14 -21.16 2.83
C GLY A 192 -10.20 -22.38 3.75
N ILE A 193 -9.08 -23.06 3.96
CA ILE A 193 -8.95 -24.20 4.89
C ILE A 193 -8.33 -23.70 6.20
N LEU A 194 -8.93 -24.05 7.35
CA LEU A 194 -8.36 -23.77 8.67
C LEU A 194 -7.07 -24.58 8.86
N ARG A 195 -5.95 -23.90 9.11
CA ARG A 195 -4.62 -24.51 9.22
C ARG A 195 -4.07 -24.50 10.64
N ALA A 196 -4.36 -23.46 11.41
CA ALA A 196 -3.91 -23.33 12.79
C ALA A 196 -4.96 -22.66 13.67
N THR A 197 -4.99 -23.03 14.95
CA THR A 197 -5.82 -22.41 15.98
C THR A 197 -5.03 -22.34 17.28
N THR A 198 -4.99 -21.16 17.88
CA THR A 198 -4.38 -20.90 19.18
C THR A 198 -5.46 -20.36 20.13
N PRO A 199 -5.89 -21.14 21.13
CA PRO A 199 -6.85 -20.68 22.13
C PRO A 199 -6.27 -19.53 22.95
N HIS A 200 -6.99 -18.41 22.99
CA HIS A 200 -6.60 -17.24 23.76
C HIS A 200 -7.79 -16.30 23.96
N THR A 201 -8.03 -15.88 25.20
CA THR A 201 -9.02 -14.85 25.55
C THR A 201 -8.33 -13.57 25.95
N GLY A 202 -8.86 -12.43 25.54
CA GLY A 202 -8.30 -11.12 25.86
C GLY A 202 -8.70 -10.05 24.84
N THR A 203 -8.08 -8.89 24.95
CA THR A 203 -8.24 -7.78 24.00
C THR A 203 -6.96 -7.57 23.21
N ILE A 204 -7.11 -7.18 21.95
CA ILE A 204 -6.02 -6.71 21.11
C ILE A 204 -5.59 -5.32 21.62
N ALA A 205 -4.30 -5.12 21.78
CA ALA A 205 -3.72 -3.82 22.08
C ALA A 205 -3.96 -2.87 20.90
N VAL A 206 -4.32 -1.63 21.23
CA VAL A 206 -4.60 -0.58 20.25
C VAL A 206 -3.53 0.49 20.36
N ARG A 207 -2.98 0.90 19.21
CA ARG A 207 -1.98 1.97 19.07
C ARG A 207 -2.40 2.93 17.97
N PRO A 208 -3.19 3.97 18.30
CA PRO A 208 -3.77 4.87 17.29
C PRO A 208 -2.72 5.59 16.44
N GLU A 209 -1.52 5.79 16.97
CA GLU A 209 -0.40 6.42 16.27
C GLU A 209 0.28 5.52 15.24
N GLN A 210 0.07 4.20 15.30
CA GLN A 210 0.67 3.27 14.34
C GLN A 210 -0.18 3.25 13.06
N PRO A 211 0.43 3.44 11.87
CA PRO A 211 -0.32 3.33 10.62
C PRO A 211 -0.61 1.86 10.27
N LEU A 212 -1.63 1.66 9.44
CA LEU A 212 -1.84 0.38 8.74
C LEU A 212 -1.02 0.39 7.46
N TYR A 213 -0.15 -0.60 7.29
CA TYR A 213 0.63 -0.81 6.06
C TYR A 213 0.24 -2.11 5.35
N LEU A 214 0.26 -2.06 4.02
CA LEU A 214 0.22 -3.24 3.15
C LEU A 214 1.63 -3.43 2.58
N GLY A 215 2.29 -4.54 2.90
CA GLY A 215 3.61 -4.86 2.36
C GLY A 215 4.83 -4.35 3.13
N ALA A 216 4.67 -3.62 4.24
CA ALA A 216 5.77 -3.16 5.10
C ALA A 216 5.37 -3.16 6.58
N ASN A 217 6.31 -2.99 7.51
CA ASN A 217 6.03 -2.86 8.94
C ASN A 217 6.48 -1.50 9.49
N SER A 218 5.57 -0.73 10.07
CA SER A 218 5.87 0.61 10.59
C SER A 218 6.78 0.62 11.82
N GLU A 219 6.79 -0.46 12.61
CA GLU A 219 7.65 -0.59 13.79
C GLU A 219 9.05 -1.10 13.44
N TRP A 220 9.23 -1.67 12.25
CA TRP A 220 10.45 -2.27 11.75
C TRP A 220 10.70 -1.87 10.30
N PRO A 221 11.36 -0.72 10.08
CA PRO A 221 11.47 -0.08 8.77
C PRO A 221 12.37 -0.81 7.77
N ASP A 222 12.92 -1.97 8.14
CA ASP A 222 13.75 -2.85 7.31
C ASP A 222 12.99 -4.10 6.82
N ARG A 223 11.69 -4.21 7.13
CA ARG A 223 10.83 -5.34 6.77
C ARG A 223 9.85 -4.92 5.69
N PHE A 224 10.13 -5.37 4.48
CA PHE A 224 9.31 -5.19 3.30
C PHE A 224 8.94 -6.56 2.72
N TYR A 225 7.78 -6.62 2.09
CA TYR A 225 7.29 -7.82 1.44
C TYR A 225 7.76 -7.84 -0.01
N GLN A 226 8.36 -8.96 -0.43
CA GLN A 226 8.65 -9.23 -1.82
C GLN A 226 7.59 -10.17 -2.40
N GLY A 227 6.80 -9.67 -3.34
CA GLY A 227 5.70 -10.42 -3.94
C GLY A 227 4.55 -9.54 -4.41
N ALA A 228 3.48 -10.16 -4.87
CA ALA A 228 2.25 -9.48 -5.21
C ALA A 228 1.20 -9.61 -4.10
N ILE A 229 0.36 -8.58 -3.95
CA ILE A 229 -0.78 -8.54 -3.03
C ILE A 229 -2.02 -8.04 -3.75
N ASP A 230 -3.16 -8.65 -3.44
CA ASP A 230 -4.47 -8.40 -4.06
C ASP A 230 -5.59 -8.55 -3.01
N ASP A 231 -6.69 -7.82 -3.22
CA ASP A 231 -7.95 -7.88 -2.50
C ASP A 231 -7.80 -7.95 -0.97
N VAL A 232 -7.05 -7.00 -0.40
CA VAL A 232 -6.85 -6.92 1.05
C VAL A 232 -8.14 -6.50 1.72
N ARG A 233 -8.60 -7.28 2.70
CA ARG A 233 -9.80 -6.96 3.49
C ARG A 233 -9.51 -7.04 4.99
N ILE A 234 -10.04 -6.07 5.73
CA ILE A 234 -10.06 -6.09 7.19
C ILE A 234 -11.51 -6.00 7.66
N TYR A 235 -11.84 -6.82 8.65
CA TYR A 235 -13.15 -6.83 9.31
C TYR A 235 -13.00 -6.61 10.81
N ASN A 236 -13.96 -5.95 11.43
CA ASN A 236 -14.09 -5.82 12.89
C ASN A 236 -14.83 -7.01 13.54
N SER A 237 -14.93 -8.11 12.81
CA SER A 237 -15.58 -9.36 13.21
C SER A 237 -14.70 -10.55 12.86
N ALA A 238 -14.87 -11.66 13.56
CA ALA A 238 -14.25 -12.92 13.18
C ALA A 238 -15.15 -13.65 12.17
N LEU A 239 -14.67 -13.75 10.93
CA LEU A 239 -15.37 -14.48 9.89
C LEU A 239 -15.25 -15.99 10.13
N ASP A 240 -16.31 -16.72 9.78
CA ASP A 240 -16.34 -18.17 9.77
C ASP A 240 -15.78 -18.74 8.45
N GLY A 241 -15.54 -20.06 8.40
CA GLY A 241 -14.95 -20.71 7.22
C GLY A 241 -15.76 -20.49 5.94
N THR A 242 -17.09 -20.40 6.04
CA THR A 242 -17.96 -20.10 4.89
C THR A 242 -17.71 -18.70 4.37
N SER A 243 -17.70 -17.70 5.26
CA SER A 243 -17.45 -16.31 4.90
C SER A 243 -16.03 -16.10 4.37
N ILE A 244 -15.04 -16.81 4.92
CA ILE A 244 -13.67 -16.82 4.38
C ILE A 244 -13.63 -17.36 2.94
N ASN A 245 -14.38 -18.44 2.63
CA ASN A 245 -14.45 -18.95 1.26
C ASN A 245 -15.19 -17.99 0.31
N ASN A 246 -16.19 -17.26 0.81
CA ASN A 246 -16.84 -16.21 0.03
C ASN A 246 -15.89 -15.04 -0.27
N VAL A 247 -15.13 -14.58 0.73
CA VAL A 247 -14.08 -13.55 0.56
C VAL A 247 -13.04 -14.00 -0.47
N LYS A 248 -12.52 -15.22 -0.33
CA LYS A 248 -11.58 -15.83 -1.29
C LYS A 248 -12.12 -15.82 -2.72
N ALA A 249 -13.39 -16.14 -2.90
CA ALA A 249 -14.06 -16.14 -4.21
C ALA A 249 -14.42 -14.74 -4.74
N GLY A 250 -13.95 -13.67 -4.09
CA GLY A 250 -14.26 -12.29 -4.47
C GLY A 250 -15.68 -11.84 -4.12
N GLN A 251 -16.47 -12.66 -3.44
CA GLN A 251 -17.85 -12.35 -3.13
C GLN A 251 -17.95 -11.26 -2.04
N ALA A 252 -19.05 -10.51 -2.08
CA ALA A 252 -19.32 -9.47 -1.10
C ALA A 252 -19.64 -10.08 0.26
N VAL A 253 -18.78 -9.82 1.24
CA VAL A 253 -19.04 -10.00 2.67
C VAL A 253 -18.90 -8.61 3.28
N THR A 254 -20.02 -7.98 3.62
CA THR A 254 -20.07 -6.57 4.04
C THR A 254 -20.23 -6.40 5.54
N ALA A 255 -20.76 -7.41 6.23
CA ALA A 255 -20.97 -7.37 7.68
C ALA A 255 -19.62 -7.22 8.41
N GLY A 256 -19.44 -6.09 9.08
CA GLY A 256 -18.21 -5.76 9.80
C GLY A 256 -17.01 -5.46 8.90
N LEU A 257 -17.20 -5.26 7.59
CA LEU A 257 -16.12 -4.83 6.69
C LEU A 257 -15.63 -3.44 7.10
N VAL A 258 -14.35 -3.32 7.43
CA VAL A 258 -13.69 -2.07 7.80
C VAL A 258 -13.09 -1.42 6.57
N THR A 259 -12.30 -2.16 5.80
CA THR A 259 -11.65 -1.69 4.56
C THR A 259 -11.49 -2.86 3.60
N ARG A 260 -11.54 -2.54 2.30
CA ARG A 260 -11.20 -3.43 1.20
C ARG A 260 -10.37 -2.66 0.18
N TRP A 261 -9.10 -3.01 0.05
CA TRP A 261 -8.21 -2.51 -1.00
C TRP A 261 -8.23 -3.53 -2.12
N THR A 262 -8.91 -3.23 -3.22
CA THR A 262 -8.99 -4.18 -4.34
C THR A 262 -7.67 -4.25 -5.09
N LEU A 263 -6.95 -3.13 -5.20
CA LEU A 263 -5.67 -3.04 -5.91
C LEU A 263 -5.80 -3.40 -7.40
N ASP A 264 -6.96 -3.07 -7.98
CA ASP A 264 -7.32 -3.36 -9.37
C ASP A 264 -6.88 -2.27 -10.36
N GLU A 265 -6.28 -1.18 -9.87
CA GLU A 265 -5.93 -0.05 -10.69
C GLU A 265 -4.81 -0.37 -11.69
N SER A 266 -4.82 0.29 -12.84
CA SER A 266 -3.75 0.19 -13.85
C SER A 266 -2.56 1.12 -13.58
N GLY A 267 -2.71 2.00 -12.58
CA GLY A 267 -1.75 3.02 -12.21
C GLY A 267 -1.97 4.36 -12.86
N SER A 268 -1.36 5.35 -12.25
CA SER A 268 -1.49 6.73 -12.70
C SER A 268 -0.56 7.05 -13.87
N GLY A 269 -1.06 7.82 -14.83
CA GLY A 269 -0.27 8.34 -15.95
C GLY A 269 -0.05 9.85 -15.84
N LEU A 270 1.14 10.29 -15.43
CA LEU A 270 1.59 11.68 -15.55
C LEU A 270 2.70 11.81 -16.60
N THR A 271 2.40 12.56 -17.66
CA THR A 271 3.37 12.95 -18.70
C THR A 271 3.72 14.43 -18.57
N ILE A 272 5.01 14.75 -18.65
CA ILE A 272 5.48 16.15 -18.67
C ILE A 272 6.05 16.43 -20.07
N ILE A 273 5.39 17.29 -20.84
CA ILE A 273 5.84 17.70 -22.18
C ILE A 273 6.61 19.02 -22.06
N ALA A 274 7.93 18.93 -22.05
CA ALA A 274 8.80 20.09 -22.10
C ALA A 274 8.99 20.56 -23.55
N ASN A 275 8.21 21.55 -23.99
CA ASN A 275 8.57 22.30 -25.19
C ASN A 275 9.91 23.03 -24.94
N PRO A 276 10.85 23.10 -25.92
CA PRO A 276 12.25 23.45 -25.69
C PRO A 276 12.44 24.93 -25.37
N ARG A 277 11.96 25.38 -24.20
CA ARG A 277 12.27 26.67 -23.55
C ARG A 277 12.16 26.65 -22.02
N LYS A 278 11.37 25.76 -21.38
CA LYS A 278 11.10 25.87 -19.93
C LYS A 278 10.70 24.53 -19.28
N ALA A 279 11.65 23.81 -18.69
CA ALA A 279 11.36 22.79 -17.67
C ALA A 279 12.47 22.79 -16.61
N ALA A 280 12.11 22.85 -15.34
CA ALA A 280 13.04 22.71 -14.21
C ALA A 280 12.34 21.98 -13.06
N ILE A 281 12.83 20.81 -12.70
CA ILE A 281 12.48 20.11 -11.45
C ILE A 281 13.62 20.35 -10.47
N VAL A 282 13.38 21.04 -9.35
CA VAL A 282 14.41 21.23 -8.32
C VAL A 282 13.80 20.94 -6.95
N ALA A 283 14.33 19.93 -6.27
CA ALA A 283 13.97 19.56 -4.90
C ALA A 283 15.00 20.12 -3.89
N GLY A 284 14.53 20.62 -2.75
CA GLY A 284 15.30 20.69 -1.50
C GLY A 284 16.35 21.81 -1.30
N MET A 285 16.04 23.10 -1.54
CA MET A 285 16.92 24.19 -1.04
C MET A 285 16.20 25.35 -0.35
N PRO A 286 16.78 25.89 0.75
CA PRO A 286 16.45 27.22 1.25
C PRO A 286 17.15 28.28 0.40
N TRP A 287 16.44 29.40 0.16
CA TRP A 287 16.81 30.59 -0.62
C TRP A 287 16.66 30.47 -2.14
N SER A 288 16.06 31.52 -2.72
CA SER A 288 15.63 31.62 -4.11
C SER A 288 16.79 31.60 -5.11
N GLN A 289 16.84 30.60 -5.99
CA GLN A 289 17.54 30.67 -7.26
C GLN A 289 16.68 30.15 -8.41
N THR A 290 16.72 30.85 -9.54
CA THR A 290 16.07 30.47 -10.79
C THR A 290 17.06 29.66 -11.63
N TYR A 291 16.76 28.39 -11.90
CA TYR A 291 17.58 27.57 -12.80
C TYR A 291 16.99 27.59 -14.20
N TRP A 292 17.75 28.12 -15.16
CA TRP A 292 17.53 27.96 -16.58
C TRP A 292 18.49 26.89 -17.07
N SER A 293 18.01 25.73 -17.52
CA SER A 293 18.88 24.73 -18.16
C SER A 293 18.71 24.82 -19.69
N PRO A 294 19.81 24.99 -20.45
CA PRO A 294 19.79 24.89 -21.92
C PRO A 294 19.70 23.45 -22.44
N ALA A 295 19.39 22.45 -21.61
CA ALA A 295 19.40 21.05 -22.03
C ALA A 295 18.31 20.26 -21.28
N ALA A 296 17.07 20.31 -21.79
CA ALA A 296 15.92 19.52 -21.33
C ALA A 296 16.03 18.02 -21.70
N GLY A 297 17.24 17.45 -21.71
CA GLY A 297 17.50 16.08 -22.15
C GLY A 297 17.57 15.04 -21.02
N SER A 298 17.46 15.44 -19.75
CA SER A 298 17.78 14.54 -18.61
C SER A 298 16.91 14.71 -17.36
N PHE A 299 15.77 15.42 -17.45
CA PHE A 299 14.92 15.66 -16.27
C PHE A 299 13.46 15.31 -16.57
N PHE A 300 13.16 14.01 -16.56
CA PHE A 300 11.80 13.51 -16.45
C PHE A 300 11.73 12.70 -15.15
N ARG A 301 11.17 13.29 -14.09
CA ARG A 301 10.57 12.51 -13.00
C ARG A 301 9.09 12.41 -13.32
N SER A 302 8.72 11.43 -14.12
CA SER A 302 7.33 11.05 -14.34
C SER A 302 6.90 10.08 -13.24
N ILE A 303 5.69 10.21 -12.73
CA ILE A 303 4.92 9.05 -12.24
C ILE A 303 4.11 8.57 -13.43
N GLY A 304 4.83 8.05 -14.42
CA GLY A 304 4.25 7.46 -15.61
C GLY A 304 4.70 6.03 -15.62
N ARG A 305 3.79 5.10 -15.34
CA ARG A 305 4.00 3.71 -15.69
C ARG A 305 3.66 3.56 -17.18
N PRO A 306 4.50 2.88 -17.97
CA PRO A 306 4.21 2.61 -19.38
C PRO A 306 2.94 1.79 -19.57
#